data_AF-A0A3R9PSX1-F1
#
_entry.id   AF-A0A3R9PSX1-F1
#
_cell.length_a   1.000
_cell.length_b   1.000
_cell.length_c   1.000
_cell.angle_alpha   90.00
_cell.angle_beta   90.00
_cell.angle_gamma   90.00
#
_symmetry.space_group_name_H-M   'P 1'
#
loop_
_entity.id
_entity.type
_entity.pdbx_description
1 polymer ?
#
loop_
_entity_poly.entity_id
_entity_poly.type
_entity_poly.pdbx_seq_one_letter_code
_entity_poly.pdbx_strand_id
1 'polypeptide(L)' 'MVDIDLIVQMLRDHGHTVEDVHVVPPNAGEYAFTVDGVAVNLEGARHILELDEAK' A
#
# COMPACT_ATOMS: atom_id res chain seq x y z
N MET A 1 -12.52 -9.11 -3.67
CA MET A 1 -12.13 -8.78 -2.28
C MET A 1 -10.62 -8.67 -2.34
N VAL A 2 -10.07 -7.46 -2.19
CA VAL A 2 -8.62 -7.27 -2.23
C VAL A 2 -8.09 -7.64 -0.84
N ASP A 3 -7.22 -8.64 -0.77
CA ASP A 3 -6.57 -9.03 0.46
C ASP A 3 -5.52 -7.97 0.83
N ILE A 4 -5.94 -6.99 1.63
CA ILE A 4 -5.10 -5.92 2.17
C ILE A 4 -3.88 -6.50 2.88
N ASP A 5 -4.06 -7.65 3.54
CA ASP A 5 -2.99 -8.38 4.23
C ASP A 5 -1.88 -8.81 3.26
N LEU A 6 -2.24 -9.23 2.04
CA LEU A 6 -1.29 -9.59 0.99
C LEU A 6 -0.50 -8.36 0.51
N ILE A 7 -1.15 -7.20 0.36
CA ILE A 7 -0.45 -5.96 -0.01
C ILE A 7 0.50 -5.51 1.10
N VAL A 8 0.08 -5.59 2.37
CA VAL A 8 0.93 -5.27 3.51
C VAL A 8 2.14 -6.22 3.58
N GLN A 9 1.94 -7.51 3.34
CA GLN A 9 3.01 -8.49 3.28
C GLN A 9 3.98 -8.20 2.14
N MET A 10 3.49 -7.95 0.92
CA MET A 10 4.33 -7.63 -0.23
C MET A 10 5.16 -6.36 0.03
N LEU A 11 4.54 -5.30 0.56
CA LEU A 11 5.28 -4.07 0.92
C LEU A 11 6.39 -4.38 1.93
N ARG A 12 6.10 -5.16 2.98
CA ARG A 12 7.11 -5.57 3.97
C ARG A 12 8.21 -6.46 3.39
N ASP A 13 7.87 -7.35 2.46
CA ASP A 13 8.84 -8.24 1.79
C ASP A 13 9.82 -7.44 0.93
N HIS A 14 9.34 -6.39 0.27
CA HIS A 14 10.14 -5.41 -0.47
C HIS A 14 10.90 -4.42 0.44
N GLY A 15 10.81 -4.56 1.77
CA GLY A 15 11.53 -3.72 2.72
C GLY A 15 10.81 -2.45 3.16
N HIS A 16 9.53 -2.30 2.80
CA HIS A 16 8.70 -1.18 3.23
C HIS A 16 7.96 -1.42 4.54
N THR A 17 7.87 -0.40 5.38
CA THR A 17 7.16 -0.51 6.66
C THR A 17 5.74 0.02 6.55
N VAL A 18 4.74 -0.87 6.61
CA VAL A 18 3.34 -0.47 6.71
C VAL A 18 2.96 -0.24 8.17
N GLU A 19 2.66 1.02 8.49
CA GLU A 19 2.30 1.50 9.83
C GLU A 19 0.79 1.46 10.07
N ASP A 20 -0.01 1.88 9.07
CA ASP A 20 -1.46 2.00 9.20
C ASP A 20 -2.16 1.64 7.90
N VAL A 21 -3.33 1.02 8.00
CA VAL A 21 -4.20 0.77 6.85
C VAL A 21 -5.65 1.00 7.25
N HIS A 22 -6.32 1.88 6.51
CA HIS A 22 -7.73 2.18 6.76
C HIS A 22 -8.50 2.41 5.46
N VAL A 23 -9.77 2.03 5.50
CA VAL A 23 -10.71 2.24 4.41
C VAL A 23 -11.05 3.72 4.39
N VAL A 24 -10.76 4.40 3.27
CA VAL A 24 -11.19 5.79 3.08
C VAL A 24 -12.36 5.82 2.09
N PRO A 25 -13.20 6.87 2.13
CA PRO A 25 -14.34 6.97 1.23
C PRO A 25 -13.90 6.92 -0.23
N PRO A 26 -14.72 6.38 -1.15
CA PRO A 26 -14.37 6.17 -2.57
C PRO A 26 -14.00 7.45 -3.34
N ASN A 27 -14.25 8.63 -2.75
CA ASN A 27 -13.76 9.93 -3.22
C ASN A 27 -12.21 10.04 -3.17
N ALA A 28 -11.55 9.38 -2.22
CA ALA A 28 -10.13 9.55 -1.91
C ALA A 28 -9.26 8.32 -2.24
N GLY A 29 -9.82 7.32 -2.91
CA GLY A 29 -9.24 5.98 -3.10
C GLY A 29 -9.87 4.99 -2.13
N GLU A 30 -10.10 3.74 -2.51
CA GLU A 30 -10.83 2.78 -1.66
C GLU A 30 -10.09 2.44 -0.34
N TYR A 31 -8.78 2.67 -0.30
CA TYR A 31 -7.92 2.36 0.84
C TYR A 31 -6.78 3.36 0.94
N ALA A 32 -6.46 3.78 2.17
CA ALA A 32 -5.26 4.52 2.50
C ALA A 32 -4.32 3.63 3.33
N PHE A 33 -3.04 3.66 2.97
CA PHE A 33 -1.94 2.93 3.57
C PHE A 33 -0.89 3.95 4.01
N THR A 34 -0.37 3.83 5.22
CA THR A 34 0.82 4.57 5.64
C THR A 34 2.01 3.65 5.50
N VAL A 35 2.86 3.91 4.51
CA VAL A 35 4.03 3.12 4.14
C VAL A 35 5.27 4.01 4.28
N ASP A 36 6.23 3.63 5.12
CA ASP A 36 7.45 4.41 5.39
C ASP A 36 7.18 5.87 5.80
N GLY A 37 6.12 6.10 6.59
CA GLY A 37 5.68 7.43 6.97
C GLY A 37 4.97 8.22 5.85
N VAL A 38 4.73 7.62 4.68
CA VAL A 38 4.02 8.22 3.56
C VAL A 38 2.62 7.63 3.44
N ALA A 39 1.60 8.49 3.48
CA ALA A 39 0.23 8.08 3.20
C ALA A 39 0.03 7.91 1.68
N VAL A 40 -0.11 6.67 1.24
CA VAL A 40 -0.40 6.28 -0.14
C VAL A 40 -1.75 5.59 -0.21
N ASN A 41 -2.44 5.67 -1.33
CA ASN A 41 -3.64 4.88 -1.55
C ASN A 41 -3.28 3.49 -2.10
N LEU A 42 -4.28 2.63 -2.35
CA LEU A 42 -4.08 1.30 -2.95
C LEU A 42 -3.26 1.37 -4.25
N GLU A 43 -3.56 2.33 -5.12
CA GLU A 43 -2.86 2.49 -6.40
C GLU A 43 -1.41 2.92 -6.18
N GLY A 44 -1.14 3.81 -5.22
CA GLY A 44 0.20 4.24 -4.85
C GLY A 44 1.02 3.11 -4.23
N ALA A 45 0.42 2.30 -3.35
CA ALA A 45 1.04 1.09 -2.82
C ALA A 45 1.37 0.09 -3.94
N ARG A 46 0.47 -0.09 -4.90
CA ARG A 46 0.71 -0.95 -6.07
C ARG A 46 1.80 -0.39 -6.97
N HIS A 47 1.84 0.92 -7.18
CA HIS A 47 2.86 1.58 -7.98
C HIS A 47 4.25 1.48 -7.34
N ILE A 48 4.34 1.55 -6.00
CA ILE A 48 5.58 1.29 -5.26
C ILE A 48 6.05 -0.14 -5.53
N LEU A 49 5.17 -1.13 -5.40
CA LEU A 49 5.50 -2.53 -5.68
C LEU A 49 5.95 -2.74 -7.14
N GLU A 50 5.28 -2.11 -8.11
CA GLU A 50 5.68 -2.17 -9.52
C GLU A 50 7.05 -1.53 -9.79
N LEU A 51 7.37 -0.42 -9.11
CA LEU A 51 8.69 0.23 -9.20
C LEU A 51 9.79 -0.61 -8.56
N ASP A 52 9.46 -1.34 -7.49
CA ASP A 52 10.43 -2.16 -6.76
C ASP A 52 10.68 -3.50 -7.48
N GLU A 53 9.65 -4.12 -8.09
CA GLU A 53 9.78 -5.31 -8.94
C GLU A 53 10.55 -5.02 -10.25
N ALA A 54 10.51 -3.78 -10.74
CA ALA A 54 11.23 -3.35 -11.94
C ALA A 54 12.74 -3.09 -11.71
N LYS A 55 13.25 -3.26 -10.48
CA LYS A 55 14.61 -2.91 -10.07
C LYS A 55 15.52 -4.13 -9.92
#